data_AF-A0A0S8HR82-F1
#
_entry.id   AF-A0A0S8HR82-F1
#
_cell.length_a   1.000
_cell.length_b   1.000
_cell.length_c   1.000
_cell.angle_alpha   90.00
_cell.angle_beta   90.00
_cell.angle_gamma   90.00
#
_symmetry.space_group_name_H-M   'P 1'
#
loop_
_entity.id
_entity.type
_entity.pdbx_description
1 polymer ?
#
loop_
_entity_poly.entity_id
_entity_poly.type
_entity_poly.pdbx_seq_one_letter_code
_entity_poly.pdbx_strand_id
1 'polypeptide(L)' 'MRYRVQYVADNQRRSVEVEAGSPQEAVIRFRHISTECDRDRAEGSRVLSVWAEPDLSDLP' A
#
# COMPACT_ATOMS: atom_id res chain seq x y z
N MET A 1 9.02 9.39 -1.60
CA MET A 1 9.36 8.39 -0.57
C MET A 1 8.57 7.12 -0.86
N ARG A 2 9.13 5.95 -0.57
CA ARG A 2 8.42 4.70 -0.77
C ARG A 2 7.72 4.30 0.52
N TYR A 3 6.44 3.98 0.42
CA TYR A 3 5.63 3.49 1.53
C TYR A 3 5.17 2.07 1.22
N ARG A 4 5.13 1.23 2.23
CA ARG A 4 4.54 -0.10 2.14
C ARG A 4 3.20 -0.10 2.84
N VAL A 5 2.18 -0.46 2.08
CA VAL A 5 0.79 -0.57 2.55
C VAL A 5 0.50 -2.05 2.73
N GLN A 6 0.27 -2.46 3.98
CA GLN A 6 -0.21 -3.81 4.29
C GLN A 6 -1.73 -3.79 4.37
N TYR A 7 -2.36 -4.72 3.67
CA TYR A 7 -3.82 -4.84 3.61
C TYR A 7 -4.24 -6.30 3.57
N VAL A 8 -5.52 -6.56 3.88
CA VAL A 8 -6.14 -7.88 3.72
C VAL A 8 -7.14 -7.79 2.58
N ALA A 9 -6.99 -8.67 1.60
CA ALA A 9 -7.93 -8.88 0.50
C ALA A 9 -8.18 -10.39 0.38
N ASP A 10 -9.43 -10.81 0.20
CA ASP A 10 -9.81 -12.23 0.10
C ASP A 10 -9.30 -13.09 1.27
N ASN A 11 -9.36 -12.53 2.49
CA ASN A 11 -8.83 -13.17 3.70
C ASN A 11 -7.31 -13.49 3.65
N GLN A 12 -6.59 -12.93 2.68
CA GLN A 12 -5.15 -13.06 2.54
C GLN A 12 -4.47 -11.72 2.84
N ARG A 13 -3.43 -11.78 3.68
CA ARG A 13 -2.60 -10.60 3.99
C ARG A 13 -1.65 -10.34 2.82
N ARG A 14 -1.65 -9.13 2.31
CA ARG A 14 -0.80 -8.68 1.22
C ARG A 14 -0.13 -7.35 1.57
N SER A 15 0.91 -7.02 0.83
CA SER A 15 1.57 -5.73 0.92
C SER A 15 1.87 -5.21 -0.47
N VAL A 16 1.73 -3.90 -0.66
CA VAL A 16 2.07 -3.21 -1.90
C VAL A 16 2.92 -1.99 -1.58
N GLU A 17 3.90 -1.74 -2.44
CA GLU A 17 4.74 -0.55 -2.40
C GLU A 17 4.06 0.57 -3.18
N VAL A 18 3.98 1.74 -2.57
CA VAL A 18 3.35 2.94 -3.12
C VAL A 18 4.31 4.10 -2.95
N GLU A 19 4.60 4.79 -4.05
CA GLU A 19 5.34 6.05 -4.00
C GLU A 19 4.41 7.19 -3.60
N ALA A 20 4.74 7.86 -2.50
CA ALA A 20 3.95 8.96 -1.95
C ALA A 20 4.80 9.97 -1.18
N GLY A 21 4.25 11.16 -0.96
CA GLY A 21 4.84 12.19 -0.09
C GLY A 21 4.56 11.99 1.40
N SER A 22 3.49 11.26 1.75
CA SER A 22 3.03 11.05 3.12
C SER A 22 2.30 9.69 3.26
N PRO A 23 2.18 9.13 4.47
CA PRO A 23 1.46 7.87 4.66
C PRO A 23 -0.03 7.99 4.32
N GLN A 24 -0.64 9.17 4.52
CA GLN A 24 -2.02 9.43 4.10
C GLN A 24 -2.15 9.39 2.58
N GLU A 25 -1.23 10.03 1.85
CA GLU A 25 -1.19 10.00 0.40
C GLU A 25 -0.94 8.58 -0.13
N ALA A 26 -0.12 7.78 0.56
CA ALA A 26 0.10 6.37 0.22
C ALA A 26 -1.18 5.53 0.30
N VAL A 27 -2.02 5.74 1.32
CA VAL A 27 -3.33 5.06 1.44
C VAL A 27 -4.28 5.50 0.33
N ILE A 28 -4.32 6.80 0.02
CA ILE A 28 -5.17 7.33 -1.06
C ILE A 28 -4.74 6.71 -2.40
N ARG A 29 -3.46 6.78 -2.74
CA ARG A 29 -2.90 6.16 -3.96
C ARG A 29 -3.13 4.65 -4.00
N PHE A 30 -2.96 3.94 -2.88
CA PHE A 30 -3.29 2.52 -2.77
C PHE A 30 -4.74 2.23 -3.18
N ARG A 31 -5.69 3.03 -2.67
CA ARG A 31 -7.12 2.87 -3.00
C ARG A 31 -7.37 3.12 -4.50
N HIS A 32 -6.73 4.13 -5.08
CA HIS A 32 -6.81 4.43 -6.51
C HIS A 32 -6.21 3.32 -7.39
N ILE A 33 -4.99 2.85 -7.09
CA ILE A 33 -4.33 1.75 -7.81
C ILE A 33 -5.17 0.46 -7.72
N SER A 34 -5.74 0.18 -6.54
CA SER A 34 -6.56 -1.00 -6.33
C SER A 34 -7.85 -0.96 -7.16
N THR A 35 -8.45 0.22 -7.35
CA THR A 35 -9.63 0.37 -8.24
C THR A 35 -9.32 0.20 -9.73
N GLU A 36 -8.09 0.41 -10.16
CA GLU A 36 -7.69 0.26 -11.58
C GLU A 36 -7.24 -1.16 -11.92
N CYS A 37 -6.61 -1.88 -10.97
CA CYS A 37 -6.09 -3.22 -11.22
C CYS A 37 -7.11 -4.34 -10.96
N ASP A 38 -8.06 -4.16 -10.04
CA ASP A 38 -9.05 -5.18 -9.68
C ASP A 38 -10.23 -4.49 -8.97
N ARG A 39 -11.21 -4.03 -9.77
CA ARG A 39 -12.37 -3.19 -9.35
C ARG A 39 -13.16 -3.80 -8.18
N ASP A 40 -13.07 -5.11 -7.99
CA ASP A 40 -13.76 -5.87 -6.94
C ASP A 40 -12.97 -5.91 -5.62
N ARG A 41 -11.63 -5.84 -5.68
CA ARG A 41 -10.77 -6.02 -4.50
C ARG A 41 -10.57 -4.78 -3.66
N ALA A 42 -10.65 -3.59 -4.23
CA ALA A 42 -10.43 -2.33 -3.51
C ALA A 42 -11.51 -2.07 -2.44
N GLU A 43 -12.75 -2.49 -2.71
CA GLU A 43 -13.90 -2.29 -1.82
C GLU A 43 -13.89 -3.24 -0.62
N GLY A 44 -13.31 -4.44 -0.76
CA GLY A 44 -13.09 -5.41 0.33
C GLY A 44 -11.74 -5.31 1.05
N SER A 45 -10.82 -4.47 0.57
CA SER A 45 -9.46 -4.38 1.10
C SER A 45 -9.40 -3.57 2.39
N ARG A 46 -9.10 -4.21 3.53
CA ARG A 46 -8.85 -3.50 4.80
C ARG A 46 -7.36 -3.23 4.96
N VAL A 47 -6.98 -1.94 4.93
CA VAL A 47 -5.62 -1.51 5.27
C VAL A 47 -5.36 -1.81 6.75
N LEU A 48 -4.28 -2.52 7.03
CA LEU A 48 -3.83 -2.85 8.38
C LEU A 48 -2.79 -1.86 8.88
N SER A 49 -1.82 -1.52 8.04
CA SER A 49 -0.66 -0.72 8.43
C SER A 49 -0.02 -0.06 7.21
N VAL A 50 0.55 1.13 7.41
CA VAL A 50 1.36 1.85 6.43
C VAL A 50 2.62 2.33 7.09
N TRP A 51 3.77 2.08 6.49
CA TRP A 51 5.06 2.57 6.95
C TRP A 51 5.92 2.99 5.76
N ALA A 52 6.86 3.90 6.00
CA ALA A 52 7.88 4.21 5.01
C ALA A 52 8.84 3.02 4.89
N GLU A 53 9.09 2.54 3.68
CA GLU A 53 10.18 1.59 3.46
C GLU A 53 11.48 2.39 3.55
N PRO A 54 12.41 2.01 4.44
CA PRO A 54 13.76 2.55 4.37
C PRO A 54 14.37 2.14 3.04
N ASP A 55 15.04 3.07 2.36
CA ASP A 55 15.82 2.73 1.18
C ASP A 55 17.01 1.89 1.64
N LEU A 56 16.89 0.56 1.54
CA LEU A 56 17.92 -0.39 1.98
C LEU A 56 19.20 -0.31 1.13
N SER A 57 19.23 0.55 0.11
CA SER A 57 20.42 0.86 -0.69
C SER A 57 21.46 1.68 0.09
N ASP A 58 21.10 2.20 1.27
CA ASP A 58 21.97 2.96 2.19
C ASP A 58 22.40 2.14 3.43
N LEU A 59 22.27 0.81 3.39
CA LEU A 59 22.87 -0.05 4.42
C LEU A 59 24.35 -0.34 4.05
N PRO A 60 25.31 -0.10 4.97
CA PRO A 60 26.74 -0.30 4.73
C PRO A 60 27.14 -1.78 4.59
#